data_AF-A0A2E2Z5V1-F1
#
_entry.id   AF-A0A2E2Z5V1-F1
#
_cell.length_a   1.000
_cell.length_b   1.000
_cell.length_c   1.000
_cell.angle_alpha   90.00
_cell.angle_beta   90.00
_cell.angle_gamma   90.00
#
_symmetry.space_group_name_H-M   'P 1'
#
loop_
_entity.id
_entity.type
_entity.pdbx_description
1 polymer ?
#
loop_
_entity_poly.entity_id
_entity_poly.type
_entity_poly.pdbx_seq_one_letter_code
_entity_poly.pdbx_strand_id
1 'polypeptide(L)' 'MKLVNLNSVGTVLDTETGDTYPMDVDGMPVIDDSMNIMDMYDDMFSSQEWFDSLSNEDRNTVVGIYGALPPIND' A
#
# COMPACT_ATOMS: atom_id res chain seq x y z
N MET A 1 11.52 -8.38 -3.77
CA MET A 1 10.17 -8.26 -3.20
C MET A 1 10.26 -8.55 -1.72
N LYS A 2 9.95 -7.55 -0.91
CA LYS A 2 9.93 -7.66 0.55
C LYS A 2 8.53 -7.27 1.03
N LEU A 3 7.73 -8.30 1.34
CA LEU A 3 6.29 -8.15 1.57
C LEU A 3 5.96 -7.91 3.05
N VAL A 4 4.98 -7.04 3.27
CA VAL A 4 4.33 -6.81 4.57
C VAL A 4 2.82 -6.84 4.40
N ASN A 5 2.12 -7.55 5.28
CA ASN A 5 0.65 -7.58 5.27
C ASN A 5 0.11 -6.38 6.04
N LEU A 6 -0.72 -5.58 5.37
CA LEU A 6 -1.55 -4.53 5.95
C LEU A 6 -2.90 -5.13 6.32
N ASN A 7 -2.95 -5.79 7.48
CA ASN A 7 -4.09 -6.62 7.87
C ASN A 7 -5.39 -5.83 8.03
N SER A 8 -5.32 -4.53 8.35
CA SER A 8 -6.51 -3.70 8.53
C SER A 8 -7.33 -3.49 7.26
N VAL A 9 -6.70 -3.62 6.09
CA VAL A 9 -7.31 -3.38 4.78
C VAL A 9 -7.18 -4.58 3.84
N GLY A 10 -6.71 -5.72 4.35
CA GLY A 10 -6.56 -6.94 3.56
C GLY A 10 -5.65 -6.73 2.34
N THR A 11 -4.52 -6.05 2.51
CA THR A 11 -3.60 -5.71 1.41
C THR A 11 -2.19 -6.16 1.74
N VAL A 12 -1.40 -6.54 0.74
CA VAL A 12 0.05 -6.78 0.87
C VAL A 12 0.80 -5.61 0.24
N LEU A 13 1.83 -5.11 0.92
CA LEU A 13 2.73 -4.07 0.42
C LEU A 13 4.11 -4.67 0.11
N ASP A 14 4.60 -4.51 -1.12
CA ASP A 14 6.02 -4.68 -1.43
C ASP A 14 6.80 -3.43 -1.00
N THR A 15 7.54 -3.56 0.08
CA THR A 15 8.31 -2.47 0.68
C THR A 15 9.55 -2.07 -0.12
N GLU A 16 9.90 -2.81 -1.18
CA GLU A 16 10.99 -2.43 -2.09
C GLU A 16 10.51 -1.50 -3.22
N THR A 17 9.27 -1.66 -3.69
CA THR A 17 8.74 -0.92 -4.85
C THR A 17 7.62 0.05 -4.50
N GLY A 18 6.95 -0.15 -3.36
CA GLY A 18 5.76 0.60 -2.98
C GLY A 18 4.46 0.01 -3.54
N ASP A 19 4.51 -1.12 -4.25
CA ASP A 19 3.31 -1.72 -4.83
C ASP A 19 2.45 -2.40 -3.75
N THR A 20 1.15 -2.23 -3.89
CA THR A 20 0.13 -2.79 -3.01
C THR A 20 -0.74 -3.77 -3.79
N TYR A 21 -1.11 -4.87 -3.16
CA TYR A 21 -1.90 -5.94 -3.75
C TYR A 21 -3.04 -6.31 -2.79
N PRO A 22 -4.32 -6.13 -3.18
CA PRO A 22 -5.44 -6.63 -2.40
C PRO A 22 -5.31 -8.14 -2.20
N MET A 23 -5.75 -8.64 -1.04
CA MET A 23 -5.82 -10.08 -0.78
C MET A 23 -7.23 -10.61 -1.10
N ASP A 24 -7.30 -11.79 -1.70
CA ASP A 24 -8.55 -12.50 -1.90
C ASP A 24 -9.06 -13.15 -0.60
N VAL A 25 -10.19 -13.88 -0.70
CA VAL A 25 -10.82 -14.56 0.44
C VAL A 25 -9.95 -15.64 1.08
N ASP A 26 -8.96 -16.15 0.35
CA ASP A 26 -8.00 -17.15 0.81
C ASP A 26 -6.70 -16.50 1.34
N GLY A 27 -6.62 -15.16 1.33
CA GLY A 27 -5.47 -14.39 1.79
C GLY A 27 -4.35 -14.30 0.77
N MET A 28 -4.61 -14.62 -0.51
CA MET A 28 -3.61 -14.56 -1.57
C MET A 28 -3.64 -13.19 -2.27
N PRO A 29 -2.48 -12.60 -2.60
CA PRO A 29 -2.42 -11.31 -3.28
C PRO A 29 -2.95 -11.40 -4.71
N VAL A 30 -3.84 -10.49 -5.08
CA VAL A 30 -4.40 -10.29 -6.42
C VAL A 30 -3.50 -9.31 -7.16
N ILE A 31 -2.62 -9.85 -8.02
CA ILE A 31 -1.55 -9.07 -8.67
C ILE A 31 -2.10 -8.09 -9.73
N ASP A 32 -3.23 -8.41 -10.36
CA ASP A 32 -3.79 -7.63 -11.46
C ASP A 32 -4.46 -6.32 -11.02
N ASP A 33 -4.78 -6.17 -9.73
CA ASP A 33 -5.40 -4.98 -9.14
C ASP A 33 -4.40 -4.19 -8.27
N SER A 34 -3.13 -4.16 -8.67
CA SER A 34 -2.08 -3.51 -7.90
C SER A 34 -2.10 -1.98 -8.02
N MET A 35 -1.79 -1.29 -6.93
CA MET A 35 -1.63 0.17 -6.88
C MET A 35 -0.32 0.53 -6.20
N ASN A 36 0.31 1.67 -6.52
CA ASN A 36 1.53 2.10 -5.83
C ASN A 36 1.25 3.17 -4.76
N ILE A 37 1.83 3.02 -3.56
CA ILE A 37 1.64 3.98 -2.47
C ILE A 37 2.19 5.39 -2.78
N MET A 38 3.07 5.50 -3.77
CA MET A 38 3.60 6.78 -4.20
C MET A 38 2.59 7.54 -5.07
N ASP A 39 1.84 6.83 -5.91
CA ASP A 39 0.75 7.42 -6.74
C ASP A 39 -0.45 7.82 -5.87
N MET A 40 -0.61 7.16 -4.73
CA MET A 40 -1.69 7.40 -3.78
C MET A 40 -1.63 8.77 -3.09
N TYR A 41 -0.47 9.41 -3.04
CA TYR A 41 -0.34 10.74 -2.46
C TYR A 41 -0.98 11.83 -3.34
N ASP A 42 -0.91 11.65 -4.67
CA ASP A 42 -1.44 12.61 -5.64
C ASP A 42 -2.90 12.30 -6.05
N ASP A 43 -3.40 11.07 -5.82
CA ASP A 43 -4.82 10.73 -5.96
C ASP A 43 -5.57 10.75 -4.61
N MET A 44 -5.89 11.96 -4.18
CA MET A 44 -6.59 12.27 -2.94
C MET A 44 -8.05 11.74 -2.88
N PHE A 45 -8.64 11.32 -4.01
CA PHE A 45 -10.05 10.89 -4.04
C PHE A 45 -10.24 9.40 -3.78
N SER A 46 -9.37 8.54 -4.30
CA SER A 46 -9.46 7.09 -4.12
C SER A 46 -8.58 6.59 -2.97
N SER A 47 -7.43 7.23 -2.78
CA SER A 47 -6.39 6.73 -1.88
C SER A 47 -6.55 7.21 -0.44
N GLN A 48 -7.20 8.36 -0.24
CA GLN A 48 -7.45 8.91 1.10
C GLN A 48 -8.37 8.01 1.92
N GLU A 49 -9.45 7.47 1.33
CA GLU A 49 -10.36 6.54 2.02
C GLU A 49 -9.65 5.25 2.45
N TRP A 50 -8.83 4.69 1.54
CA TRP A 50 -8.03 3.51 1.85
C TRP A 50 -7.02 3.80 2.97
N PHE A 51 -6.30 4.93 2.89
CA PHE A 51 -5.33 5.33 3.90
C PHE A 51 -5.96 5.62 5.27
N ASP A 52 -7.17 6.18 5.27
CA ASP A 52 -7.95 6.43 6.49
C ASP A 52 -8.48 5.15 7.12
N SER A 53 -8.69 4.11 6.32
CA SER A 53 -9.10 2.77 6.77
C SER A 53 -7.96 1.95 7.38
N LEU A 54 -6.70 2.40 7.24
CA LEU A 54 -5.55 1.75 7.87
C LEU A 54 -5.63 1.82 9.39
N SER A 55 -5.24 0.73 10.06
CA SER A 55 -4.93 0.78 11.49
C SER A 55 -3.75 1.74 11.74
N ASN A 56 -3.58 2.21 12.98
CA ASN A 56 -2.44 3.06 13.32
C ASN A 56 -1.08 2.37 13.05
N GLU A 57 -1.01 1.05 13.23
CA GLU A 57 0.21 0.27 12.97
C GLU A 57 0.50 0.16 11.47
N ASP A 58 -0.50 -0.22 10.68
CA ASP A 58 -0.37 -0.33 9.23
C ASP A 58 -0.10 1.03 8.58
N ARG A 59 -0.73 2.10 9.08
CA ARG A 59 -0.47 3.47 8.65
C ARG A 59 0.96 3.90 8.90
N ASN A 60 1.50 3.63 10.10
CA ASN A 60 2.89 3.95 10.42
C ASN A 60 3.86 3.19 9.50
N THR A 61 3.52 1.94 9.14
CA THR A 61 4.29 1.15 8.17
C THR A 61 4.27 1.82 6.80
N VAL A 62 3.09 2.15 6.26
CA VAL A 62 2.95 2.80 4.95
C VAL A 62 3.70 4.14 4.90
N VAL A 63 3.53 5.01 5.90
CA VAL A 63 4.24 6.30 5.99
C VAL A 63 5.75 6.11 6.07
N GLY A 64 6.22 5.12 6.84
CA GLY A 64 7.64 4.81 6.96
C GLY A 64 8.26 4.34 5.64
N ILE A 65 7.54 3.53 4.87
CA ILE A 65 7.99 3.08 3.54
C ILE A 65 7.92 4.23 2.53
N TYR A 66 6.83 4.98 2.47
CA TYR A 66 6.68 6.14 1.59
C TYR A 66 7.84 7.13 1.76
N GLY A 67 8.21 7.46 3.00
CA GLY A 67 9.33 8.37 3.27
C GLY A 67 10.72 7.80 2.96
N ALA A 68 10.83 6.48 2.75
CA ALA A 68 12.09 5.80 2.42
C ALA A 68 12.25 5.53 0.92
N LEU A 69 11.16 5.56 0.14
CA LEU A 69 11.20 5.35 -1.30
C LEU A 69 11.65 6.62 -2.04
N PRO A 70 12.40 6.48 -3.15
CA PRO A 70 12.72 7.63 -3.99
C PRO A 70 11.42 8.21 -4.60
N PRO A 71 11.35 9.54 -4.83
CA PRO A 71 10.24 10.12 -5.57
C PRO A 71 10.09 9.45 -6.94
N ILE A 72 8.86 9.14 -7.36
CA ILE A 72 8.60 8.71 -8.73
C ILE A 72 8.86 9.93 -9.63
N ASN A 73 9.85 9.82 -10.52
CA ASN A 73 10.03 10.78 -11.60
C ASN A 73 9.18 10.29 -12.78
N ASP A 74 8.03 10.92 -13.00
CA ASP A 74 7.25 10.78 -14.23
C ASP A 74 8.01 11.32 -15.46
#